data_AF-A0A7J2KDU3-F1
#
_entry.id   AF-A0A7J2KDU3-F1
#
_cell.length_a   1.000
_cell.length_b   1.000
_cell.length_c   1.000
_cell.angle_alpha   90.00
_cell.angle_beta   90.00
_cell.angle_gamma   90.00
#
_symmetry.space_group_name_H-M   'P 1'
#
loop_
_entity.id
_entity.type
_entity.pdbx_description
1 polymer ?
#
loop_
_entity_poly.entity_id
_entity_poly.type
_entity_poly.pdbx_seq_one_letter_code
_entity_poly.pdbx_strand_id
1 'polypeptide(L)'
;MNYIGNRVTRMKFWDFIYKYFWWFGKAILKLYPNIPESVRRSGMSIYPEAYASFIGFITILSAIISIILSIIIIYFQIFPLILSIIVILPFLTLVFMTHLPYLIGSGRAGALDGEIPYTTAYLSIMVASGVSPYGAFERISRARKVFPRSSDLSQRFILLVRVLGRDPLTAFSILASRTPSATVKDLLTGYISTVRSGGDVIDYLTKKARIMFSEILVKMKIIADRLGSLLEAYLALILLTTISLSTLYFINVAIAAVALPALSGLSMFLLLYVLLPFLSIMIMYISDLVQYKEPWIDYRPYIVFFGITIPVTIFIIVFGLYLPSVLPKYHPFSQNPITLSIINVVNSIASLTNIPDYLYSSLMVTFALFVATLPSAIYTLFISREYKIVYGITKFLRDLVEIRKTGLSPERSVIELAQNNYGVFSKHLKRVAMQLSLGISLSRIISGLFKKIIVWRARVLLYMLTDAIEVGGGTIENLENLAWFAENVDAIEEEKKKSLRTLLIVPYVGAIIVIITIILLASFLGSLVI
;
A
#
# COMPACT_ATOMS: atom_id res chain seq x y z
N MET A 1 16.55 16.94 -26.47
CA MET A 1 15.50 17.77 -27.11
C MET A 1 14.08 17.57 -26.55
N ASN A 2 13.58 16.35 -26.32
CA ASN A 2 12.17 16.10 -25.93
C ASN A 2 11.73 16.62 -24.54
N TYR A 3 12.65 16.97 -23.64
CA TYR A 3 12.31 17.51 -22.32
C TYR A 3 11.98 19.02 -22.32
N ILE A 4 12.46 19.77 -23.31
CA ILE A 4 12.28 21.23 -23.37
C ILE A 4 10.97 21.56 -24.10
N GLY A 5 10.67 20.88 -25.21
CA GLY A 5 9.40 21.05 -25.94
C GLY A 5 8.16 20.77 -25.07
N ASN A 6 8.24 19.77 -24.18
CA ASN A 6 7.14 19.39 -23.28
C ASN A 6 6.89 20.39 -22.13
N ARG A 7 7.88 21.21 -21.76
CA ARG A 7 7.69 22.30 -20.78
C ARG A 7 7.02 23.52 -21.41
N VAL A 8 7.40 23.85 -22.65
CA VAL A 8 6.86 25.00 -23.38
C VAL A 8 5.38 24.80 -23.72
N THR A 9 4.98 23.60 -24.14
CA THR A 9 3.56 23.26 -24.36
C THR A 9 2.75 23.24 -23.07
N ARG A 10 3.32 22.74 -21.95
CA ARG A 10 2.68 22.84 -20.63
C ARG A 10 2.45 24.27 -20.20
N MET A 11 3.45 25.17 -20.34
CA MET A 11 3.29 26.58 -19.99
C MET A 11 2.16 27.25 -20.79
N LYS A 12 2.11 27.03 -22.12
CA LYS A 12 1.02 27.55 -22.97
C LYS A 12 -0.37 27.07 -22.54
N PHE A 13 -0.50 25.84 -22.05
CA PHE A 13 -1.77 25.30 -21.57
C PHE A 13 -2.23 25.94 -20.26
N TRP A 14 -1.34 26.09 -19.28
CA TRP A 14 -1.66 26.75 -18.01
C TRP A 14 -1.97 28.24 -18.21
N ASP A 15 -1.23 28.91 -19.10
CA ASP A 15 -1.47 30.31 -19.44
C ASP A 15 -2.81 30.50 -20.18
N PHE A 16 -3.18 29.57 -21.06
CA PHE A 16 -4.49 29.54 -21.71
C PHE A 16 -5.62 29.41 -20.68
N ILE A 17 -5.52 28.43 -19.78
CA ILE A 17 -6.53 28.21 -18.73
C ILE A 17 -6.65 29.44 -17.83
N TYR A 18 -5.52 30.00 -17.39
CA TYR A 18 -5.52 31.18 -16.55
C TYR A 18 -6.17 32.37 -17.26
N LYS A 19 -5.86 32.59 -18.54
CA LYS A 19 -6.41 33.71 -19.32
C LYS A 19 -7.93 33.66 -19.47
N TYR A 20 -8.51 32.49 -19.74
CA TYR A 20 -9.95 32.36 -20.00
C TYR A 20 -10.79 32.08 -18.75
N PHE A 21 -10.23 31.45 -17.71
CA PHE A 21 -10.99 30.99 -16.53
C PHE A 21 -10.61 31.70 -15.22
N TRP A 22 -9.91 32.82 -15.30
CA TRP A 22 -9.48 33.61 -14.14
C TRP A 22 -10.63 34.02 -13.19
N TRP A 23 -11.79 34.40 -13.73
CA TRP A 23 -12.94 34.82 -12.92
C TRP A 23 -13.42 33.69 -12.00
N PHE A 24 -13.36 32.45 -12.48
CA PHE A 24 -13.89 31.28 -11.77
C PHE A 24 -12.85 30.78 -10.77
N GLY A 25 -11.56 30.83 -11.12
CA GLY A 25 -10.47 30.59 -10.19
C GLY A 25 -10.49 31.54 -8.99
N LYS A 26 -10.79 32.82 -9.20
CA LYS A 26 -10.97 33.80 -8.11
C LYS A 26 -12.17 33.49 -7.21
N ALA A 27 -13.30 33.06 -7.79
CA ALA A 27 -14.47 32.64 -7.02
C ALA A 27 -14.15 31.42 -6.14
N ILE A 28 -13.42 30.43 -6.68
CA ILE A 28 -12.98 29.24 -5.94
C ILE A 28 -12.01 29.62 -4.81
N LEU A 29 -11.05 30.52 -5.04
CA LEU A 29 -10.12 30.97 -4.00
C LEU A 29 -10.83 31.70 -2.85
N LYS A 30 -11.94 32.40 -3.14
CA LYS A 30 -12.77 33.05 -2.12
C LYS A 30 -13.57 32.04 -1.29
N LEU A 31 -14.04 30.96 -1.91
CA LEU A 31 -14.74 29.85 -1.24
C LEU A 31 -13.80 28.95 -0.45
N TYR A 32 -12.57 28.73 -0.95
CA TYR A 32 -11.57 27.85 -0.36
C TYR A 32 -10.22 28.58 -0.17
N PRO A 33 -10.08 29.38 0.90
CA PRO A 33 -8.87 30.16 1.16
C PRO A 33 -7.63 29.30 1.47
N ASN A 34 -7.82 28.01 1.78
CA ASN A 34 -6.74 27.07 2.12
C ASN A 34 -6.00 26.48 0.89
N ILE A 35 -6.44 26.77 -0.34
CA ILE A 35 -5.82 26.22 -1.56
C ILE A 35 -4.36 26.69 -1.72
N PRO A 36 -4.00 27.98 -1.55
CA PRO A 36 -2.62 28.44 -1.72
C PRO A 36 -1.64 27.80 -0.74
N GLU A 37 -2.07 27.55 0.49
CA GLU A 37 -1.24 26.84 1.46
C GLU A 37 -1.10 25.35 1.09
N SER A 38 -2.20 24.72 0.67
CA SER A 38 -2.22 23.30 0.28
C SER A 38 -1.39 23.02 -0.98
N VAL A 39 -1.41 23.91 -1.97
CA VAL A 39 -0.58 23.84 -3.19
C VAL A 39 0.89 24.06 -2.86
N ARG A 40 1.22 24.98 -1.93
CA ARG A 40 2.60 25.16 -1.46
C ARG A 40 3.12 23.92 -0.71
N ARG A 41 2.30 23.35 0.17
CA ARG A 41 2.63 22.13 0.95
C ARG A 41 2.75 20.89 0.06
N SER A 42 1.99 20.80 -1.04
CA SER A 42 2.06 19.67 -1.97
C SER A 42 3.33 19.64 -2.84
N GLY A 43 4.07 20.76 -2.88
CA GLY A 43 5.27 20.91 -3.69
C GLY A 43 5.00 20.82 -5.20
N MET A 44 3.77 21.19 -5.63
CA MET A 44 3.43 21.36 -7.04
C MET A 44 4.14 22.59 -7.60
N SER A 45 4.72 22.48 -8.79
CA SER A 45 5.37 23.59 -9.48
C SER A 45 4.37 24.47 -10.25
N ILE A 46 3.18 24.71 -9.68
CA ILE A 46 2.08 25.44 -10.31
C ILE A 46 1.69 26.58 -9.38
N TYR A 47 1.50 27.78 -9.92
CA TYR A 47 1.00 28.92 -9.16
C TYR A 47 -0.41 28.62 -8.62
N PRO A 48 -0.70 28.88 -7.33
CA PRO A 48 -2.01 28.59 -6.73
C PRO A 48 -3.21 29.13 -7.51
N GLU A 49 -3.05 30.31 -8.11
CA GLU A 49 -4.07 31.00 -8.89
C GLU A 49 -4.33 30.32 -10.24
N ALA A 50 -3.28 29.78 -10.87
CA ALA A 50 -3.41 28.97 -12.08
C ALA A 50 -4.09 27.63 -11.80
N TYR A 51 -3.79 27.02 -10.64
CA TYR A 51 -4.45 25.78 -10.22
C TYR A 51 -5.94 25.99 -9.92
N ALA A 52 -6.31 27.08 -9.24
CA ALA A 52 -7.72 27.40 -8.99
C ALA A 52 -8.52 27.61 -10.29
N SER A 53 -7.92 28.26 -11.28
CA SER A 53 -8.52 28.45 -12.60
C SER A 53 -8.71 27.12 -13.35
N PHE A 54 -7.80 26.16 -13.14
CA PHE A 54 -7.89 24.81 -13.70
C PHE A 54 -8.98 23.94 -13.05
N ILE A 55 -9.20 24.07 -11.74
CA ILE A 55 -10.36 23.44 -11.08
C ILE A 55 -11.64 23.92 -11.78
N GLY A 56 -11.76 25.23 -12.01
CA GLY A 56 -12.88 25.81 -12.73
C GLY A 56 -13.11 25.21 -14.11
N PHE A 57 -12.05 25.17 -14.91
CA PHE A 57 -12.11 24.56 -16.25
C PHE A 57 -12.59 23.11 -16.23
N ILE A 58 -12.04 22.27 -15.35
CA ILE A 58 -12.43 20.85 -15.25
C ILE A 58 -13.89 20.71 -14.83
N THR A 59 -14.35 21.50 -13.87
CA THR A 59 -15.73 21.41 -13.38
C THR A 59 -16.73 21.74 -14.49
N ILE A 60 -16.46 22.78 -15.28
CA ILE A 60 -17.28 23.15 -16.45
C ILE A 60 -17.26 22.04 -17.50
N LEU A 61 -16.08 21.49 -17.81
CA LEU A 61 -15.97 20.40 -18.78
C LEU A 61 -16.74 19.15 -18.32
N SER A 62 -16.64 18.80 -17.04
CA SER A 62 -17.39 17.67 -16.46
C SER A 62 -18.90 17.89 -16.48
N ALA A 63 -19.36 19.14 -16.31
CA ALA A 63 -20.77 19.50 -16.41
C ALA A 63 -21.28 19.32 -17.84
N ILE A 64 -20.52 19.74 -18.84
CA ILE A 64 -20.86 19.53 -20.25
C ILE A 64 -20.98 18.03 -20.57
N ILE A 65 -20.00 17.23 -20.12
CA ILE A 65 -20.00 15.77 -20.34
C ILE A 65 -21.18 15.10 -19.63
N SER A 66 -21.46 15.49 -18.38
CA SER A 66 -22.60 14.99 -17.59
C SER A 66 -23.93 15.26 -18.30
N ILE A 67 -24.13 16.46 -18.83
CA ILE A 67 -25.33 16.83 -19.60
C ILE A 67 -25.47 15.93 -20.83
N ILE A 68 -24.40 15.76 -21.63
CA ILE A 68 -24.44 14.92 -22.83
C ILE A 68 -24.78 13.46 -22.48
N LEU A 69 -24.15 12.89 -21.46
CA LEU A 69 -24.43 11.53 -21.00
C LEU A 69 -25.87 11.38 -20.50
N SER A 70 -26.39 12.38 -19.78
CA SER A 70 -27.76 12.36 -19.27
C SER A 70 -28.78 12.30 -20.40
N ILE A 71 -28.57 13.05 -21.49
CA ILE A 71 -29.43 13.05 -22.68
C ILE A 71 -29.42 11.67 -23.36
N ILE A 72 -28.24 11.04 -23.48
CA ILE A 72 -28.09 9.70 -24.09
C ILE A 72 -28.84 8.65 -23.25
N ILE A 73 -28.71 8.69 -21.93
CA ILE A 73 -29.33 7.71 -21.02
C ILE A 73 -30.85 7.82 -21.04
N ILE A 74 -31.38 9.05 -21.06
CA ILE A 74 -32.82 9.30 -21.20
C ILE A 74 -33.33 8.72 -22.53
N TYR A 75 -32.57 8.87 -23.62
CA TYR A 75 -32.93 8.34 -24.93
C TYR A 75 -32.98 6.80 -24.98
N PHE A 76 -32.03 6.11 -24.34
CA PHE A 76 -31.97 4.64 -24.32
C PHE A 76 -32.83 3.97 -23.22
N GLN A 77 -33.62 4.73 -22.44
CA GLN A 77 -34.42 4.24 -21.31
C GLN A 77 -33.61 3.38 -20.32
N ILE A 78 -32.33 3.71 -20.13
CA ILE A 78 -31.47 3.01 -19.17
C ILE A 78 -31.85 3.46 -17.74
N PHE A 79 -31.86 2.51 -16.81
CA PHE A 79 -32.29 2.58 -15.40
C PHE A 79 -32.12 3.97 -14.72
N PRO A 80 -33.16 4.50 -14.03
CA PRO A 80 -33.17 5.88 -13.49
C PRO A 80 -32.13 6.14 -12.39
N LEU A 81 -31.65 5.10 -11.70
CA LEU A 81 -30.64 5.22 -10.64
C LEU A 81 -29.25 5.63 -11.17
N ILE A 82 -28.98 5.40 -12.46
CA ILE A 82 -27.70 5.79 -13.09
C ILE A 82 -27.70 7.29 -13.41
N LEU A 83 -28.87 7.86 -13.71
CA LEU A 83 -29.04 9.28 -14.02
C LEU A 83 -28.68 10.16 -12.82
N SER A 84 -29.09 9.77 -11.61
CA SER A 84 -28.80 10.54 -10.38
C SER A 84 -27.30 10.61 -10.08
N ILE A 85 -26.54 9.55 -10.36
CA ILE A 85 -25.08 9.54 -10.17
C ILE A 85 -24.39 10.50 -11.14
N ILE A 86 -24.86 10.57 -12.39
CA ILE A 86 -24.24 11.38 -13.45
C ILE A 86 -24.45 12.88 -13.22
N VAL A 87 -25.63 13.27 -12.74
CA VAL A 87 -25.92 14.68 -12.42
C VAL A 87 -25.06 15.19 -11.27
N ILE A 88 -24.66 14.33 -10.33
CA ILE A 88 -23.79 14.67 -9.19
C ILE A 88 -22.32 14.75 -9.61
N LEU A 89 -21.93 14.16 -10.74
CA LEU A 89 -20.55 14.06 -11.22
C LEU A 89 -19.79 15.41 -11.24
N PRO A 90 -20.35 16.53 -11.71
CA PRO A 90 -19.62 17.80 -11.75
C PRO A 90 -19.32 18.34 -10.36
N PHE A 91 -20.27 18.19 -9.44
CA PHE A 91 -20.08 18.54 -8.03
C PHE A 91 -19.01 17.66 -7.38
N LEU A 92 -19.03 16.35 -7.63
CA LEU A 92 -18.00 15.42 -7.18
C LEU A 92 -16.61 15.80 -7.72
N THR A 93 -16.51 16.18 -9.00
CA THR A 93 -15.22 16.58 -9.58
C THR A 93 -14.68 17.87 -8.96
N LEU A 94 -15.55 18.83 -8.62
CA LEU A 94 -15.18 20.06 -7.92
C LEU A 94 -14.59 19.74 -6.56
N VAL A 95 -15.33 18.99 -5.74
CA VAL A 95 -14.90 18.58 -4.39
C VAL A 95 -13.61 17.77 -4.45
N PHE A 96 -13.51 16.83 -5.38
CA PHE A 96 -12.31 16.02 -5.55
C PHE A 96 -11.09 16.87 -5.93
N MET A 97 -11.24 17.78 -6.91
CA MET A 97 -10.14 18.62 -7.38
C MET A 97 -9.71 19.69 -6.37
N THR A 98 -10.61 20.21 -5.53
CA THR A 98 -10.22 21.10 -4.43
C THR A 98 -9.41 20.37 -3.36
N HIS A 99 -9.71 19.09 -3.10
CA HIS A 99 -8.99 18.28 -2.13
C HIS A 99 -7.73 17.59 -2.70
N LEU A 100 -7.57 17.55 -4.02
CA LEU A 100 -6.44 16.86 -4.67
C LEU A 100 -5.06 17.39 -4.23
N PRO A 101 -4.78 18.71 -4.12
CA PRO A 101 -3.49 19.20 -3.63
C PRO A 101 -3.23 18.76 -2.19
N TYR A 102 -4.28 18.74 -1.36
CA TYR A 102 -4.20 18.24 -0.01
C TYR A 102 -3.90 16.73 0.02
N LEU A 103 -4.55 15.93 -0.83
CA LEU A 103 -4.28 14.49 -0.95
C LEU A 103 -2.86 14.20 -1.43
N ILE A 104 -2.34 14.97 -2.40
CA ILE A 104 -0.95 14.83 -2.87
C ILE A 104 0.04 15.28 -1.79
N GLY A 105 -0.23 16.39 -1.10
CA GLY A 105 0.58 16.87 0.02
C GLY A 105 0.60 15.89 1.18
N SER A 106 -0.55 15.34 1.54
CA SER A 106 -0.73 14.31 2.56
C SER A 106 -0.04 13.00 2.17
N GLY A 107 -0.15 12.57 0.90
CA GLY A 107 0.57 11.42 0.39
C GLY A 107 2.09 11.59 0.44
N ARG A 108 2.60 12.80 0.14
CA ARG A 108 4.04 13.12 0.29
C ARG A 108 4.48 13.18 1.74
N ALA A 109 3.66 13.78 2.61
CA ALA A 109 3.91 13.82 4.05
C ALA A 109 3.95 12.41 4.62
N GLY A 110 2.96 11.56 4.32
CA GLY A 110 2.91 10.17 4.78
C GLY A 110 4.09 9.33 4.29
N ALA A 111 4.52 9.51 3.03
CA ALA A 111 5.71 8.82 2.53
C ALA A 111 7.01 9.26 3.25
N LEU A 112 7.09 10.54 3.63
CA LEU A 112 8.20 11.05 4.43
C LEU A 112 8.10 10.54 5.88
N ASP A 113 6.92 10.62 6.50
CA ASP A 113 6.66 10.13 7.86
C ASP A 113 7.02 8.66 8.03
N GLY A 114 6.79 7.84 7.00
CA GLY A 114 7.20 6.43 7.03
C GLY A 114 8.71 6.21 6.96
N GLU A 115 9.45 7.11 6.31
CA GLU A 115 10.90 7.01 6.11
C GLU A 115 11.70 7.62 7.27
N ILE A 116 11.14 8.66 7.89
CA ILE A 116 11.83 9.52 8.86
C ILE A 116 12.34 8.79 10.09
N PRO A 117 11.60 7.87 10.74
CA PRO A 117 12.10 7.12 11.89
C PRO A 117 13.44 6.41 11.61
N TYR A 118 13.56 5.83 10.40
CA TYR A 118 14.78 5.19 9.95
C TYR A 118 15.89 6.20 9.65
N THR A 119 15.56 7.35 9.05
CA THR A 119 16.58 8.40 8.84
C THR A 119 17.06 9.05 10.12
N THR A 120 16.19 9.20 11.12
CA THR A 120 16.56 9.72 12.45
C THR A 120 17.50 8.76 13.16
N ALA A 121 17.26 7.44 13.07
CA ALA A 121 18.20 6.43 13.56
C ALA A 121 19.54 6.46 12.79
N TYR A 122 19.52 6.66 11.48
CA TYR A 122 20.75 6.84 10.72
C TYR A 122 21.50 8.11 11.15
N LEU A 123 20.79 9.23 11.33
CA LEU A 123 21.36 10.49 11.84
C LEU A 123 21.98 10.29 13.22
N SER A 124 21.30 9.60 14.14
CA SER A 124 21.82 9.37 15.50
C SER A 124 23.11 8.55 15.45
N ILE A 125 23.18 7.49 14.64
CA ILE A 125 24.40 6.68 14.46
C ILE A 125 25.53 7.51 13.87
N MET A 126 25.26 8.34 12.85
CA MET A 126 26.28 9.17 12.23
C MET A 126 26.83 10.23 13.20
N VAL A 127 25.95 10.91 13.94
CA VAL A 127 26.38 11.93 14.90
C VAL A 127 27.11 11.30 16.09
N ALA A 128 26.67 10.13 16.58
CA ALA A 128 27.39 9.35 17.58
C ALA A 128 28.75 8.84 17.07
N SER A 129 28.90 8.66 15.75
CA SER A 129 30.17 8.36 15.09
C SER A 129 31.11 9.58 14.96
N GLY A 130 30.75 10.74 15.54
CA GLY A 130 31.53 11.98 15.46
C GLY A 130 31.34 12.76 14.15
N VAL A 131 30.42 12.34 13.28
CA VAL A 131 30.08 13.11 12.08
C VAL A 131 29.27 14.33 12.49
N SER A 132 29.65 15.51 12.00
CA SER A 132 28.85 16.71 12.25
C SER A 132 27.41 16.52 11.73
N PRO A 133 26.38 17.07 12.39
CA PRO A 133 25.00 16.95 11.91
C PRO A 133 24.82 17.42 10.46
N TYR A 134 25.54 18.47 10.05
CA TYR A 134 25.60 18.91 8.65
C TYR A 134 26.12 17.79 7.73
N GLY A 135 27.25 17.16 8.08
CA GLY A 135 27.82 16.06 7.31
C GLY A 135 26.90 14.83 7.24
N ALA A 136 26.18 14.53 8.32
CA ALA A 136 25.19 13.46 8.36
C ALA A 136 24.01 13.75 7.40
N PHE A 137 23.50 14.98 7.40
CA PHE A 137 22.48 15.42 6.43
C PHE A 137 23.01 15.41 4.99
N GLU A 138 24.27 15.79 4.74
CA GLU A 138 24.89 15.71 3.42
C GLU A 138 24.93 14.27 2.92
N ARG A 139 25.23 13.28 3.76
CA ARG A 139 25.21 11.86 3.38
C ARG A 139 23.81 11.38 2.99
N ILE A 140 22.76 11.78 3.74
CA ILE A 140 21.37 11.47 3.38
C ILE A 140 21.02 12.02 1.99
N SER A 141 21.54 13.21 1.63
CA SER A 141 21.31 13.79 0.30
C SER A 141 21.81 12.90 -0.85
N ARG A 142 22.89 12.13 -0.61
CA ARG A 142 23.49 11.18 -1.57
C ARG A 142 22.88 9.78 -1.49
N ALA A 143 22.21 9.45 -0.38
CA ALA A 143 21.59 8.16 -0.10
C ALA A 143 20.22 7.93 -0.78
N ARG A 144 19.97 8.53 -1.96
CA ARG A 144 18.65 8.49 -2.65
C ARG A 144 18.14 7.07 -2.93
N LYS A 145 19.04 6.10 -3.06
CA LYS A 145 18.69 4.68 -3.29
C LYS A 145 18.03 4.00 -2.08
N VAL A 146 18.29 4.52 -0.88
CA VAL A 146 17.81 3.98 0.39
C VAL A 146 16.76 4.89 1.00
N PHE A 147 17.03 6.20 1.03
CA PHE A 147 16.17 7.21 1.64
C PHE A 147 15.67 8.23 0.61
N PRO A 148 14.77 7.85 -0.32
CA PRO A 148 14.38 8.72 -1.43
C PRO A 148 13.71 10.02 -0.97
N ARG A 149 12.82 9.97 0.04
CA ARG A 149 12.05 11.15 0.48
C ARG A 149 12.87 12.07 1.37
N SER A 150 13.67 11.49 2.26
CA SER A 150 14.55 12.27 3.14
C SER A 150 15.75 12.81 2.38
N SER A 151 16.21 12.12 1.33
CA SER A 151 17.22 12.64 0.40
C SER A 151 16.76 13.93 -0.29
N ASP A 152 15.50 13.99 -0.75
CA ASP A 152 14.94 15.23 -1.32
C ASP A 152 14.92 16.38 -0.29
N LEU A 153 14.61 16.08 0.97
CA LEU A 153 14.64 17.07 2.07
C LEU A 153 16.07 17.54 2.35
N SER A 154 17.02 16.62 2.46
CA SER A 154 18.43 16.93 2.66
C SER A 154 19.05 17.68 1.48
N GLN A 155 18.64 17.41 0.24
CA GLN A 155 19.09 18.20 -0.92
C GLN A 155 18.65 19.66 -0.83
N ARG A 156 17.42 19.92 -0.36
CA ARG A 156 16.94 21.29 -0.11
C ARG A 156 17.74 21.97 0.99
N PHE A 157 18.09 21.23 2.05
CA PHE A 157 19.00 21.72 3.09
C PHE A 157 20.36 22.13 2.53
N ILE A 158 21.01 21.24 1.77
CA ILE A 158 22.32 21.51 1.18
C ILE A 158 22.25 22.69 0.20
N LEU A 159 21.15 22.85 -0.54
CA LEU A 159 20.95 24.02 -1.40
C LEU A 159 20.86 25.31 -0.59
N LEU A 160 20.11 25.34 0.52
CA LEU A 160 19.99 26.51 1.38
C LEU A 160 21.34 26.93 1.97
N VAL A 161 22.16 25.96 2.39
CA VAL A 161 23.44 26.24 3.04
C VAL A 161 24.54 26.51 2.00
N ARG A 162 24.82 25.56 1.11
CA ARG A 162 25.96 25.61 0.18
C ARG A 162 25.77 26.56 -1.00
N VAL A 163 24.54 26.69 -1.51
CA VAL A 163 24.26 27.54 -2.68
C VAL A 163 23.78 28.93 -2.27
N LEU A 164 22.85 29.00 -1.31
CA LEU A 164 22.25 30.27 -0.88
C LEU A 164 22.98 30.91 0.32
N GLY A 165 24.05 30.29 0.83
CA GLY A 165 24.89 30.85 1.89
C GLY A 165 24.16 31.06 3.23
N ARG A 166 23.07 30.32 3.49
CA ARG A 166 22.32 30.45 4.75
C ARG A 166 23.03 29.68 5.87
N ASP A 167 22.97 30.24 7.07
CA ASP A 167 23.39 29.54 8.28
C ASP A 167 22.63 28.20 8.45
N PRO A 168 23.30 27.10 8.87
CA PRO A 168 22.67 25.78 9.00
C PRO A 168 21.44 25.73 9.91
N LEU A 169 21.45 26.41 11.06
CA LEU A 169 20.30 26.43 11.97
C LEU A 169 19.12 27.20 11.36
N THR A 170 19.43 28.26 10.63
CA THR A 170 18.44 29.03 9.86
C THR A 170 17.86 28.20 8.72
N ALA A 171 18.69 27.43 8.01
CA ALA A 171 18.24 26.52 6.97
C ALA A 171 17.34 25.41 7.52
N PHE A 172 17.66 24.84 8.68
CA PHE A 172 16.78 23.88 9.37
C PHE A 172 15.44 24.52 9.79
N SER A 173 15.44 25.77 10.27
CA SER A 173 14.21 26.49 10.61
C SER A 173 13.31 26.72 9.38
N ILE A 174 13.91 27.10 8.23
CA ILE A 174 13.20 27.24 6.96
C ILE A 174 12.64 25.89 6.49
N LEU A 175 13.37 24.79 6.67
CA LEU A 175 12.86 23.46 6.33
C LEU A 175 11.74 23.01 7.24
N ALA A 176 11.87 23.20 8.55
CA ALA A 176 10.85 22.83 9.52
C ALA A 176 9.52 23.55 9.26
N SER A 177 9.57 24.84 8.88
CA SER A 177 8.37 25.63 8.55
C SER A 177 7.74 25.27 7.19
N ARG A 178 8.52 24.74 6.25
CA ARG A 178 8.05 24.40 4.88
C ARG A 178 7.70 22.93 4.68
N THR A 179 8.03 22.06 5.63
CA THR A 179 7.78 20.63 5.52
C THR A 179 6.32 20.31 5.87
N PRO A 180 5.60 19.50 5.07
CA PRO A 180 4.20 19.16 5.34
C PRO A 180 4.03 18.12 6.47
N SER A 181 5.11 17.40 6.82
CA SER A 181 5.14 16.41 7.90
C SER A 181 5.30 17.08 9.27
N ALA A 182 4.38 16.77 10.18
CA ALA A 182 4.46 17.19 11.58
C ALA A 182 5.63 16.52 12.31
N THR A 183 5.90 15.25 12.04
CA THR A 183 6.98 14.48 12.66
C THR A 183 8.36 15.05 12.31
N VAL A 184 8.57 15.47 11.07
CA VAL A 184 9.82 16.13 10.65
C VAL A 184 9.95 17.51 11.23
N LYS A 185 8.87 18.29 11.23
CA LYS A 185 8.87 19.62 11.85
C LYS A 185 9.28 19.53 13.31
N ASP A 186 8.73 18.57 14.05
CA ASP A 186 9.07 18.33 15.45
C ASP A 186 10.52 17.88 15.65
N LEU A 187 11.01 16.93 14.84
CA LEU A 187 12.42 16.50 14.86
C LEU A 187 13.39 17.67 14.62
N LEU A 188 13.15 18.47 13.56
CA LEU A 188 14.02 19.59 13.22
C LEU A 188 13.93 20.72 14.25
N THR A 189 12.74 21.00 14.78
CA THR A 189 12.55 22.04 15.80
C THR A 189 13.23 21.65 17.10
N GLY A 190 13.05 20.40 17.55
CA GLY A 190 13.71 19.89 18.74
C GLY A 190 15.24 19.85 18.58
N TYR A 191 15.73 19.46 17.39
CA TYR A 191 17.15 19.55 17.08
C TYR A 191 17.68 21.00 17.19
N ILE A 192 16.98 21.97 16.58
CA ILE A 192 17.37 23.39 16.66
C ILE A 192 17.39 23.88 18.10
N SER A 193 16.38 23.52 18.92
CA SER A 193 16.34 23.92 20.32
C SER A 193 17.50 23.32 21.11
N THR A 194 17.82 22.04 20.91
CA THR A 194 18.93 21.37 21.60
C THR A 194 20.27 22.00 21.24
N VAL A 195 20.51 22.30 19.96
CA VAL A 195 21.74 22.97 19.54
C VAL A 195 21.83 24.39 20.10
N ARG A 196 20.74 25.16 20.08
CA ARG A 196 20.72 26.53 20.62
C ARG A 196 20.94 26.58 22.13
N SER A 197 20.43 25.59 22.87
CA SER A 197 20.62 25.50 24.31
C SER A 197 21.96 24.87 24.72
N GLY A 198 22.80 24.45 23.75
CA GLY A 198 24.06 23.75 24.03
C GLY A 198 23.87 22.35 24.62
N GLY A 199 22.71 21.71 24.38
CA GLY A 199 22.42 20.36 24.86
C GLY A 199 23.07 19.26 24.02
N ASP A 200 22.96 18.01 24.51
CA ASP A 200 23.47 16.84 23.81
C ASP A 200 22.58 16.44 22.62
N VAL A 201 23.11 16.66 21.43
CA VAL A 201 22.46 16.33 20.15
C VAL A 201 22.36 14.82 19.95
N ILE A 202 23.35 14.05 20.38
CA ILE A 202 23.39 12.58 20.21
C ILE A 202 22.27 11.97 21.05
N ASP A 203 22.16 12.36 22.31
CA ASP A 203 21.11 11.89 23.21
C ASP A 203 19.72 12.27 22.68
N TYR A 204 19.54 13.52 22.23
CA TYR A 204 18.28 13.96 21.64
C TYR A 204 17.87 13.11 20.42
N LEU A 205 18.77 12.95 19.43
CA LEU A 205 18.47 12.20 18.21
C LEU A 205 18.19 10.71 18.52
N THR A 206 18.97 10.13 19.44
CA THR A 206 18.81 8.74 19.85
C THR A 206 17.46 8.53 20.55
N LYS A 207 17.12 9.35 21.56
CA LYS A 207 15.82 9.29 22.24
C LYS A 207 14.68 9.52 21.26
N LYS A 208 14.81 10.49 20.34
CA LYS A 208 13.77 10.79 19.36
C LYS A 208 13.56 9.64 18.37
N ALA A 209 14.63 9.00 17.89
CA ALA A 209 14.53 7.80 17.07
C ALA A 209 13.81 6.66 17.81
N ARG A 210 14.15 6.42 19.08
CA ARG A 210 13.52 5.38 19.92
C ARG A 210 12.02 5.63 20.09
N ILE A 211 11.62 6.88 20.34
CA ILE A 211 10.21 7.31 20.44
C ILE A 211 9.49 7.05 19.11
N MET A 212 10.09 7.42 17.97
CA MET A 212 9.48 7.21 16.67
C MET A 212 9.22 5.72 16.36
N PHE A 213 10.14 4.82 16.72
CA PHE A 213 9.95 3.37 16.55
C PHE A 213 8.85 2.81 17.46
N SER A 214 8.82 3.24 18.72
CA SER A 214 7.77 2.82 19.65
C SER A 214 6.39 3.37 19.26
N GLU A 215 6.31 4.59 18.71
CA GLU A 215 5.09 5.11 18.10
C GLU A 215 4.61 4.26 16.91
N ILE A 216 5.51 3.73 16.07
CA ILE A 216 5.11 2.85 14.95
C ILE A 216 4.47 1.58 15.49
N LEU A 217 5.04 0.96 16.53
CA LEU A 217 4.47 -0.25 17.15
C LEU A 217 3.06 0.01 17.70
N VAL A 218 2.89 1.12 18.43
CA VAL A 218 1.58 1.51 18.98
C VAL A 218 0.58 1.81 17.85
N LYS A 219 0.99 2.55 16.82
CA LYS A 219 0.15 2.84 15.65
C LYS A 219 -0.25 1.56 14.92
N MET A 220 0.65 0.58 14.78
CA MET A 220 0.36 -0.70 14.14
C MET A 220 -0.73 -1.46 14.91
N LYS A 221 -0.64 -1.50 16.24
CA LYS A 221 -1.65 -2.13 17.10
C LYS A 221 -3.00 -1.43 16.99
N ILE A 222 -3.05 -0.11 17.09
CA ILE A 222 -4.29 0.67 16.94
C ILE A 222 -4.92 0.45 15.56
N ILE A 223 -4.12 0.43 14.49
CA ILE A 223 -4.60 0.18 13.13
C ILE A 223 -5.16 -1.24 13.01
N ALA A 224 -4.49 -2.23 13.60
CA ALA A 224 -4.98 -3.60 13.59
C ALA A 224 -6.31 -3.75 14.36
N ASP A 225 -6.46 -3.11 15.51
CA ASP A 225 -7.72 -3.10 16.28
C ASP A 225 -8.85 -2.41 15.49
N ARG A 226 -8.54 -1.32 14.76
CA ARG A 226 -9.50 -0.66 13.86
C ARG A 226 -9.88 -1.55 12.68
N LEU A 227 -8.92 -2.24 12.07
CA LEU A 227 -9.19 -3.19 10.99
C LEU A 227 -10.01 -4.39 11.51
N GLY A 228 -9.76 -4.84 12.74
CA GLY A 228 -10.52 -5.88 13.41
C GLY A 228 -11.97 -5.48 13.61
N SER A 229 -12.21 -4.35 14.27
CA SER A 229 -13.57 -3.82 14.45
C SER A 229 -14.30 -3.53 13.14
N LEU A 230 -13.60 -3.03 12.10
CA LEU A 230 -14.18 -2.86 10.76
C LEU A 230 -14.58 -4.21 10.14
N LEU A 231 -13.73 -5.24 10.24
CA LEU A 231 -14.03 -6.57 9.74
C LEU A 231 -15.16 -7.25 10.53
N GLU A 232 -15.21 -7.08 11.85
CA GLU A 232 -16.29 -7.60 12.69
C GLU A 232 -17.64 -6.96 12.34
N ALA A 233 -17.68 -5.62 12.20
CA ALA A 233 -18.88 -4.90 11.79
C ALA A 233 -19.33 -5.32 10.38
N TYR A 234 -18.38 -5.46 9.46
CA TYR A 234 -18.63 -5.97 8.12
C TYR A 234 -19.20 -7.40 8.14
N LEU A 235 -18.61 -8.30 8.93
CA LEU A 235 -19.11 -9.65 9.06
C LEU A 235 -20.50 -9.64 9.68
N ALA A 236 -20.74 -8.91 10.76
CA ALA A 236 -22.08 -8.80 11.33
C ALA A 236 -23.09 -8.31 10.29
N LEU A 237 -22.75 -7.27 9.52
CA LEU A 237 -23.60 -6.74 8.45
C LEU A 237 -23.88 -7.79 7.38
N ILE A 238 -22.87 -8.47 6.85
CA ILE A 238 -23.04 -9.49 5.81
C ILE A 238 -23.78 -10.70 6.36
N LEU A 239 -23.41 -11.22 7.52
CA LEU A 239 -24.05 -12.38 8.15
C LEU A 239 -25.54 -12.08 8.35
N LEU A 240 -25.88 -10.97 9.01
CA LEU A 240 -27.26 -10.59 9.27
C LEU A 240 -28.03 -10.36 7.97
N THR A 241 -27.47 -9.60 7.03
CA THR A 241 -28.13 -9.30 5.76
C THR A 241 -28.36 -10.57 4.95
N THR A 242 -27.33 -11.41 4.82
CA THR A 242 -27.40 -12.62 4.00
C THR A 242 -28.34 -13.64 4.63
N ILE A 243 -28.18 -13.95 5.91
CA ILE A 243 -29.02 -14.95 6.61
C ILE A 243 -30.46 -14.46 6.68
N SER A 244 -30.71 -13.21 7.07
CA SER A 244 -32.08 -12.68 7.19
C SER A 244 -32.79 -12.67 5.84
N LEU A 245 -32.16 -12.12 4.80
CA LEU A 245 -32.78 -12.04 3.47
C LEU A 245 -32.91 -13.42 2.83
N SER A 246 -31.95 -14.33 3.01
CA SER A 246 -32.10 -15.71 2.52
C SER A 246 -33.24 -16.44 3.22
N THR A 247 -33.39 -16.26 4.54
CA THR A 247 -34.48 -16.87 5.30
C THR A 247 -35.83 -16.35 4.82
N LEU A 248 -35.97 -15.03 4.67
CA LEU A 248 -37.19 -14.42 4.15
C LEU A 248 -37.49 -14.88 2.72
N TYR A 249 -36.46 -15.05 1.88
CA TYR A 249 -36.64 -15.59 0.54
C TYR A 249 -37.18 -17.02 0.55
N PHE A 250 -36.57 -17.91 1.34
CA PHE A 250 -37.05 -19.29 1.41
C PHE A 250 -38.47 -19.39 1.98
N ILE A 251 -38.83 -18.55 2.96
CA ILE A 251 -40.21 -18.44 3.45
C ILE A 251 -41.16 -17.94 2.37
N ASN A 252 -40.77 -16.90 1.62
CA ASN A 252 -41.57 -16.35 0.52
C ASN A 252 -41.82 -17.39 -0.59
N VAL A 253 -40.82 -18.22 -0.89
CA VAL A 253 -40.96 -19.33 -1.85
C VAL A 253 -41.84 -20.45 -1.29
N ALA A 254 -41.74 -20.75 0.01
CA ALA A 254 -42.54 -21.80 0.65
C ALA A 254 -44.03 -21.41 0.81
N ILE A 255 -44.32 -20.13 1.04
CA ILE A 255 -45.70 -19.62 1.24
C ILE A 255 -46.10 -18.78 0.02
N ALA A 256 -46.60 -19.44 -1.02
CA ALA A 256 -46.97 -18.82 -2.30
C ALA A 256 -47.99 -17.65 -2.20
N ALA A 257 -48.72 -17.54 -1.08
CA ALA A 257 -49.72 -16.50 -0.84
C ALA A 257 -49.13 -15.14 -0.37
N VAL A 258 -47.88 -15.08 0.08
CA VAL A 258 -47.26 -13.87 0.69
C VAL A 258 -46.30 -13.18 -0.30
N ALA A 259 -46.55 -13.31 -1.61
CA ALA A 259 -45.64 -12.90 -2.68
C ALA A 259 -45.18 -11.44 -2.58
N LEU A 260 -44.07 -11.21 -1.87
CA LEU A 260 -43.39 -9.92 -1.79
C LEU A 260 -42.60 -9.72 -3.09
N PRO A 261 -42.98 -8.75 -3.96
CA PRO A 261 -42.32 -8.55 -5.25
C PRO A 261 -40.82 -8.21 -5.11
N ALA A 262 -40.45 -7.63 -3.96
CA ALA A 262 -39.09 -7.24 -3.62
C ALA A 262 -38.16 -8.43 -3.28
N LEU A 263 -38.70 -9.63 -3.04
CA LEU A 263 -37.94 -10.84 -2.67
C LEU A 263 -38.10 -11.94 -3.74
N SER A 264 -37.94 -11.55 -5.01
CA SER A 264 -37.89 -12.46 -6.15
C SER A 264 -36.52 -13.15 -6.30
N GLY A 265 -36.46 -14.23 -7.07
CA GLY A 265 -35.20 -14.90 -7.39
C GLY A 265 -34.16 -13.96 -8.03
N LEU A 266 -34.61 -12.97 -8.81
CA LEU A 266 -33.74 -11.96 -9.41
C LEU A 266 -33.16 -11.00 -8.35
N SER A 267 -33.94 -10.58 -7.36
CA SER A 267 -33.41 -9.78 -6.24
C SER A 267 -32.39 -10.53 -5.38
N MET A 268 -32.58 -11.84 -5.16
CA MET A 268 -31.59 -12.66 -4.44
C MET A 268 -30.33 -12.88 -5.25
N PHE A 269 -30.45 -13.05 -6.57
CA PHE A 269 -29.29 -13.11 -7.46
C PHE A 269 -28.47 -11.81 -7.39
N LEU A 270 -29.12 -10.65 -7.49
CA LEU A 270 -28.44 -9.35 -7.35
C LEU A 270 -27.81 -9.18 -5.97
N LEU A 271 -28.49 -9.59 -4.90
CA LEU A 271 -27.95 -9.53 -3.54
C LEU A 271 -26.65 -10.36 -3.42
N LEU A 272 -26.71 -11.64 -3.76
CA LEU A 272 -25.60 -12.58 -3.51
C LEU A 272 -24.43 -12.38 -4.47
N TYR A 273 -24.70 -12.13 -5.76
CA TYR A 273 -23.66 -12.07 -6.79
C TYR A 273 -23.19 -10.65 -7.12
N VAL A 274 -23.95 -9.60 -6.75
CA VAL A 274 -23.57 -8.21 -7.03
C VAL A 274 -23.34 -7.43 -5.73
N LEU A 275 -24.34 -7.35 -4.84
CA LEU A 275 -24.25 -6.51 -3.64
C LEU A 275 -23.19 -7.03 -2.66
N LEU A 276 -23.15 -8.34 -2.37
CA LEU A 276 -22.18 -8.89 -1.44
C LEU A 276 -20.73 -8.70 -1.92
N PRO A 277 -20.34 -9.08 -3.16
CA PRO A 277 -19.00 -8.77 -3.67
C PRO A 277 -18.68 -7.29 -3.68
N PHE A 278 -19.66 -6.43 -4.01
CA PHE A 278 -19.49 -4.98 -3.96
C PHE A 278 -19.16 -4.50 -2.54
N LEU A 279 -19.91 -4.95 -1.53
CA LEU A 279 -19.63 -4.65 -0.12
C LEU A 279 -18.25 -5.16 0.30
N SER A 280 -17.87 -6.37 -0.11
CA SER A 280 -16.53 -6.93 0.16
C SER A 280 -15.41 -6.07 -0.44
N ILE A 281 -15.56 -5.64 -1.70
CA ILE A 281 -14.60 -4.76 -2.38
C ILE A 281 -14.53 -3.40 -1.67
N MET A 282 -15.68 -2.84 -1.28
CA MET A 282 -15.75 -1.57 -0.58
C MET A 282 -15.02 -1.62 0.77
N ILE A 283 -15.21 -2.69 1.55
CA ILE A 283 -14.51 -2.88 2.82
C ILE A 283 -13.03 -3.17 2.62
N MET A 284 -12.66 -3.92 1.57
CA MET A 284 -11.25 -4.12 1.21
C MET A 284 -10.57 -2.77 0.89
N TYR A 285 -11.25 -1.90 0.15
CA TYR A 285 -10.76 -0.56 -0.16
C TYR A 285 -10.64 0.32 1.09
N ILE A 286 -11.64 0.34 1.98
CA ILE A 286 -11.55 1.07 3.25
C ILE A 286 -10.41 0.53 4.11
N SER A 287 -10.20 -0.79 4.13
CA SER A 287 -9.11 -1.42 4.87
C SER A 287 -7.74 -0.95 4.36
N ASP A 288 -7.55 -0.87 3.04
CA ASP A 288 -6.32 -0.33 2.43
C ASP A 288 -6.10 1.16 2.79
N LEU A 289 -7.18 1.95 2.87
CA LEU A 289 -7.10 3.35 3.29
C LEU A 289 -6.69 3.54 4.75
N VAL A 290 -7.10 2.63 5.63
CA VAL A 290 -6.79 2.65 7.07
C VAL A 290 -5.39 2.09 7.36
N GLN A 291 -4.84 1.29 6.45
CA GLN A 291 -3.54 0.65 6.62
C GLN A 291 -2.39 1.68 6.74
N TYR A 292 -1.39 1.34 7.56
CA TYR A 292 -0.15 2.09 7.62
C TYR A 292 0.58 2.01 6.27
N LYS A 293 0.73 3.16 5.60
CA LYS A 293 1.42 3.26 4.31
C LYS A 293 2.92 3.06 4.51
N GLU A 294 3.43 1.94 4.01
CA GLU A 294 4.87 1.69 4.04
C GLU A 294 5.61 2.62 3.06
N PRO A 295 6.87 2.99 3.35
CA PRO A 295 7.68 3.82 2.45
C PRO A 295 7.89 3.20 1.06
N TRP A 296 7.77 1.87 0.97
CA TRP A 296 7.98 1.11 -0.25
C TRP A 296 6.94 0.00 -0.38
N ILE A 297 6.25 -0.04 -1.52
CA ILE A 297 5.22 -1.03 -1.85
C ILE A 297 5.81 -2.01 -2.87
N ASP A 298 5.69 -3.31 -2.60
CA ASP A 298 6.06 -4.35 -3.57
C ASP A 298 4.91 -4.59 -4.55
N TYR A 299 5.08 -4.16 -5.80
CA TYR A 299 4.06 -4.34 -6.85
C TYR A 299 4.07 -5.73 -7.49
N ARG A 300 5.10 -6.57 -7.24
CA ARG A 300 5.25 -7.87 -7.90
C ARG A 300 4.04 -8.80 -7.71
N PRO A 301 3.46 -8.95 -6.49
CA PRO A 301 2.28 -9.77 -6.30
C PRO A 301 1.08 -9.28 -7.11
N TYR A 302 0.89 -7.95 -7.20
CA TYR A 302 -0.19 -7.36 -7.98
C TYR A 302 0.00 -7.59 -9.48
N ILE A 303 1.23 -7.50 -9.99
CA ILE A 303 1.52 -7.78 -11.41
C ILE A 303 1.13 -9.23 -11.76
N VAL A 304 1.44 -10.19 -10.90
CA VAL A 304 1.05 -11.60 -11.11
C VAL A 304 -0.46 -11.78 -11.01
N PHE A 305 -1.11 -11.12 -10.05
CA PHE A 305 -2.57 -11.16 -9.94
C PHE A 305 -3.27 -10.60 -11.19
N PHE A 306 -2.90 -9.40 -11.63
CA PHE A 306 -3.49 -8.78 -12.81
C PHE A 306 -3.07 -9.46 -14.12
N GLY A 307 -1.85 -9.97 -14.20
CA GLY A 307 -1.28 -10.56 -15.43
C GLY A 307 -1.58 -12.04 -15.65
N ILE A 308 -1.83 -12.80 -14.57
CA ILE A 308 -2.08 -14.25 -14.66
C ILE A 308 -3.48 -14.57 -14.12
N THR A 309 -3.82 -14.18 -12.89
CA THR A 309 -5.09 -14.57 -12.28
C THR A 309 -6.29 -14.06 -13.09
N ILE A 310 -6.36 -12.78 -13.44
CA ILE A 310 -7.52 -12.24 -14.17
C ILE A 310 -7.69 -12.88 -15.56
N PRO A 311 -6.65 -12.97 -16.42
CA PRO A 311 -6.78 -13.63 -17.72
C PRO A 311 -7.18 -15.09 -17.60
N VAL A 312 -6.65 -15.83 -16.62
CA VAL A 312 -7.02 -17.23 -16.38
C VAL A 312 -8.47 -17.34 -15.93
N THR A 313 -8.95 -16.47 -15.03
CA THR A 313 -10.37 -16.43 -14.63
C THR A 313 -11.27 -16.17 -15.85
N ILE A 314 -10.95 -15.15 -16.64
CA ILE A 314 -11.71 -14.80 -17.85
C ILE A 314 -11.69 -15.98 -18.83
N PHE A 315 -10.55 -16.61 -19.03
CA PHE A 315 -10.41 -17.78 -19.89
C PHE A 315 -11.31 -18.94 -19.44
N ILE A 316 -11.26 -19.32 -18.16
CA ILE A 316 -12.09 -20.42 -17.65
C ILE A 316 -13.59 -20.06 -17.71
N ILE A 317 -13.98 -18.82 -17.41
CA ILE A 317 -15.39 -18.39 -17.50
C ILE A 317 -15.87 -18.37 -18.97
N VAL A 318 -15.05 -17.86 -19.89
CA VAL A 318 -15.42 -17.77 -21.31
C VAL A 318 -15.56 -19.16 -21.92
N PHE A 319 -14.56 -20.02 -21.72
CA PHE A 319 -14.57 -21.36 -22.31
C PHE A 319 -15.48 -22.33 -21.55
N GLY A 320 -15.57 -22.24 -20.22
CA GLY A 320 -16.36 -23.14 -19.39
C GLY A 320 -17.84 -22.77 -19.28
N LEU A 321 -18.21 -21.48 -19.33
CA LEU A 321 -19.58 -21.02 -19.08
C LEU A 321 -20.17 -20.23 -20.25
N TYR A 322 -19.48 -19.23 -20.79
CA TYR A 322 -20.04 -18.34 -21.82
C TYR A 322 -20.19 -19.01 -23.19
N LEU A 323 -19.14 -19.64 -23.72
CA LEU A 323 -19.18 -20.31 -25.03
C LEU A 323 -20.20 -21.45 -25.10
N PRO A 324 -20.29 -22.36 -24.10
CA PRO A 324 -21.28 -23.44 -24.12
C PRO A 324 -22.73 -22.99 -23.95
N SER A 325 -22.96 -21.81 -23.34
CA SER A 325 -24.31 -21.27 -23.13
C SER A 325 -24.83 -20.44 -24.31
N VAL A 326 -23.95 -19.76 -25.04
CA VAL A 326 -24.33 -18.88 -26.17
C VAL A 326 -24.30 -19.60 -27.52
N LEU A 327 -23.39 -20.57 -27.71
CA LEU A 327 -23.23 -21.25 -29.00
C LEU A 327 -24.01 -22.59 -29.04
N PRO A 328 -24.51 -23.00 -30.23
CA PRO A 328 -25.09 -24.32 -30.40
C PRO A 328 -24.10 -25.43 -30.01
N LYS A 329 -24.59 -26.52 -29.41
CA LYS A 329 -23.75 -27.64 -28.91
C LYS A 329 -22.78 -28.22 -29.96
N TYR A 330 -23.08 -28.06 -31.25
CA TYR A 330 -22.29 -28.57 -32.38
C TYR A 330 -21.25 -27.57 -32.93
N HIS A 331 -21.13 -26.37 -32.34
CA HIS A 331 -20.19 -25.36 -32.82
C HIS A 331 -18.72 -25.80 -32.55
N PRO A 332 -17.77 -25.59 -33.49
CA PRO A 332 -16.37 -25.99 -33.29
C PRO A 332 -15.71 -25.43 -32.03
N PHE A 333 -16.12 -24.22 -31.59
CA PHE A 333 -15.63 -23.61 -30.36
C PHE A 333 -16.24 -24.19 -29.07
N SER A 334 -17.46 -24.75 -29.11
CA SER A 334 -18.04 -25.47 -27.96
C SER A 334 -17.48 -26.89 -27.86
N GLN A 335 -17.08 -27.49 -28.98
CA GLN A 335 -16.42 -28.81 -29.05
C GLN A 335 -14.89 -28.74 -28.98
N ASN A 336 -14.32 -27.57 -28.69
CA ASN A 336 -12.88 -27.45 -28.51
C ASN A 336 -12.44 -28.40 -27.38
N PRO A 337 -11.36 -29.19 -27.55
CA PRO A 337 -10.84 -30.07 -26.51
C PRO A 337 -10.63 -29.36 -25.16
N ILE A 338 -10.25 -28.08 -25.17
CA ILE A 338 -10.07 -27.27 -23.97
C ILE A 338 -11.40 -27.07 -23.24
N THR A 339 -12.45 -26.66 -23.97
CA THR A 339 -13.79 -26.45 -23.43
C THR A 339 -14.34 -27.74 -22.81
N LEU A 340 -14.22 -28.85 -23.55
CA LEU A 340 -14.66 -30.17 -23.09
C LEU A 340 -13.89 -30.64 -21.86
N SER A 341 -12.57 -30.43 -21.80
CA SER A 341 -11.79 -30.78 -20.61
C SER A 341 -12.23 -30.00 -19.38
N ILE A 342 -12.43 -28.67 -19.51
CA ILE A 342 -12.88 -27.83 -18.40
C ILE A 342 -14.26 -28.29 -17.90
N ILE A 343 -15.20 -28.51 -18.82
CA ILE A 343 -16.56 -28.97 -18.50
C ILE A 343 -16.52 -30.37 -17.88
N ASN A 344 -15.73 -31.30 -18.43
CA ASN A 344 -15.64 -32.67 -17.92
C ASN A 344 -15.06 -32.70 -16.51
N VAL A 345 -14.09 -31.85 -16.19
CA VAL A 345 -13.55 -31.76 -14.82
C VAL A 345 -14.64 -31.29 -13.85
N VAL A 346 -15.38 -30.24 -14.19
CA VAL A 346 -16.47 -29.72 -13.35
C VAL A 346 -17.61 -30.73 -13.22
N ASN A 347 -18.02 -31.38 -14.32
CA ASN A 347 -19.06 -32.40 -14.32
C ASN A 347 -18.64 -33.64 -13.52
N SER A 348 -17.37 -34.03 -13.59
CA SER A 348 -16.83 -35.12 -12.78
C SER A 348 -16.96 -34.80 -11.30
N ILE A 349 -16.56 -33.59 -10.89
CA ILE A 349 -16.73 -33.10 -9.51
C ILE A 349 -18.22 -33.10 -9.12
N ALA A 350 -19.09 -32.58 -9.99
CA ALA A 350 -20.53 -32.51 -9.73
C ALA A 350 -21.16 -33.91 -9.55
N SER A 351 -20.81 -34.88 -10.39
CA SER A 351 -21.26 -36.27 -10.31
C SER A 351 -20.76 -37.01 -9.06
N LEU A 352 -19.55 -36.70 -8.59
CA LEU A 352 -19.01 -37.22 -7.33
C LEU A 352 -19.82 -36.74 -6.11
N THR A 353 -20.39 -35.55 -6.22
CA THR A 353 -21.13 -34.87 -5.14
C THR A 353 -22.66 -34.95 -5.28
N ASN A 354 -23.20 -35.59 -6.34
CA ASN A 354 -24.63 -35.63 -6.67
C ASN A 354 -25.30 -34.24 -6.67
N ILE A 355 -24.63 -33.23 -7.24
CA ILE A 355 -25.17 -31.86 -7.32
C ILE A 355 -26.13 -31.77 -8.51
N PRO A 356 -27.32 -31.15 -8.36
CA PRO A 356 -28.28 -31.01 -9.45
C PRO A 356 -27.80 -30.05 -10.56
N ASP A 357 -28.25 -30.32 -11.79
CA ASP A 357 -27.77 -29.68 -13.04
C ASP A 357 -27.81 -28.15 -13.04
N TYR A 358 -28.80 -27.55 -12.38
CA TYR A 358 -28.95 -26.08 -12.32
C TYR A 358 -27.83 -25.37 -11.52
N LEU A 359 -27.07 -26.10 -10.69
CA LEU A 359 -25.95 -25.55 -9.91
C LEU A 359 -24.60 -25.63 -10.63
N TYR A 360 -24.53 -26.26 -11.81
CA TYR A 360 -23.27 -26.46 -12.53
C TYR A 360 -22.61 -25.13 -12.91
N SER A 361 -23.40 -24.12 -13.26
CA SER A 361 -22.90 -22.77 -13.55
C SER A 361 -22.20 -22.14 -12.34
N SER A 362 -22.76 -22.30 -11.13
CA SER A 362 -22.18 -21.78 -9.89
C SER A 362 -20.91 -22.53 -9.49
N LEU A 363 -20.88 -23.85 -9.70
CA LEU A 363 -19.68 -24.66 -9.51
C LEU A 363 -18.56 -24.25 -10.46
N MET A 364 -18.88 -24.01 -11.73
CA MET A 364 -17.92 -23.54 -12.73
C MET A 364 -17.29 -22.20 -12.33
N VAL A 365 -18.09 -21.23 -11.89
CA VAL A 365 -17.58 -19.93 -11.41
C VAL A 365 -16.68 -20.10 -10.18
N THR A 366 -17.07 -20.96 -9.24
CA THR A 366 -16.27 -21.25 -8.04
C THR A 366 -14.94 -21.89 -8.41
N PHE A 367 -14.96 -22.88 -9.31
CA PHE A 367 -13.77 -23.54 -9.83
C PHE A 367 -12.85 -22.53 -10.55
N ALA A 368 -13.41 -21.66 -11.39
CA ALA A 368 -12.66 -20.62 -12.09
C ALA A 368 -11.91 -19.70 -11.11
N LEU A 369 -12.59 -19.21 -10.06
CA LEU A 369 -11.99 -18.34 -9.05
C LEU A 369 -10.90 -19.06 -8.24
N PHE A 370 -11.12 -20.32 -7.87
CA PHE A 370 -10.14 -21.09 -7.08
C PHE A 370 -8.88 -21.40 -7.89
N VAL A 371 -9.03 -21.93 -9.11
CA VAL A 371 -7.90 -22.26 -9.99
C VAL A 371 -7.11 -21.02 -10.38
N ALA A 372 -7.80 -19.91 -10.69
CA ALA A 372 -7.14 -18.69 -11.11
C ALA A 372 -6.35 -18.00 -9.98
N THR A 373 -6.79 -18.13 -8.72
CA THR A 373 -6.11 -17.51 -7.58
C THR A 373 -4.88 -18.30 -7.10
N LEU A 374 -4.82 -19.61 -7.39
CA LEU A 374 -3.70 -20.48 -6.98
C LEU A 374 -2.30 -19.99 -7.40
N PRO A 375 -2.04 -19.63 -8.68
CA PRO A 375 -0.72 -19.15 -9.10
C PRO A 375 -0.26 -17.90 -8.33
N SER A 376 -1.18 -16.95 -8.12
CA SER A 376 -0.90 -15.71 -7.36
C SER A 376 -0.64 -15.99 -5.88
N ALA A 377 -1.42 -16.89 -5.27
CA ALA A 377 -1.23 -17.30 -3.89
C ALA A 377 0.15 -17.98 -3.68
N ILE A 378 0.51 -18.91 -4.57
CA ILE A 378 1.82 -19.58 -4.56
C ILE A 378 2.96 -18.57 -4.71
N TYR A 379 2.85 -17.65 -5.68
CA TYR A 379 3.86 -16.62 -5.90
C TYR A 379 4.05 -15.70 -4.68
N THR A 380 2.94 -15.31 -4.03
CA THR A 380 2.97 -14.49 -2.82
C THR A 380 3.65 -15.22 -1.66
N LEU A 381 3.41 -16.54 -1.50
CA LEU A 381 4.12 -17.36 -0.51
C LEU A 381 5.63 -17.41 -0.78
N PHE A 382 6.06 -17.50 -2.03
CA PHE A 382 7.49 -17.45 -2.38
C PHE A 382 8.11 -16.09 -2.04
N ILE A 383 7.49 -14.98 -2.43
CA ILE A 383 7.97 -13.63 -2.10
C ILE A 383 8.02 -13.40 -0.59
N SER A 384 7.04 -13.91 0.17
CA SER A 384 7.00 -13.74 1.62
C SER A 384 8.25 -14.30 2.33
N ARG A 385 8.95 -15.27 1.70
CA ARG A 385 10.22 -15.79 2.22
C ARG A 385 11.37 -14.78 2.11
N GLU A 386 11.35 -13.88 1.12
CA GLU A 386 12.39 -12.84 0.97
C GLU A 386 12.38 -11.88 2.16
N TYR A 387 11.21 -11.60 2.74
CA TYR A 387 11.08 -10.72 3.91
C TYR A 387 11.74 -11.27 5.17
N LYS A 388 11.91 -12.60 5.28
CA LYS A 388 12.68 -13.23 6.38
C LYS A 388 14.17 -12.82 6.40
N ILE A 389 14.66 -12.14 5.37
CA ILE A 389 16.03 -11.60 5.36
C ILE A 389 16.24 -10.56 6.47
N VAL A 390 15.19 -9.81 6.86
CA VAL A 390 15.28 -8.79 7.92
C VAL A 390 15.64 -9.44 9.25
N TYR A 391 14.89 -10.47 9.65
CA TYR A 391 15.20 -11.30 10.82
C TYR A 391 16.65 -11.83 10.81
N GLY A 392 17.12 -12.32 9.66
CA GLY A 392 18.51 -12.77 9.49
C GLY A 392 19.55 -11.68 9.69
N ILE A 393 19.30 -10.48 9.16
CA ILE A 393 20.17 -9.30 9.34
C ILE A 393 20.16 -8.85 10.80
N THR A 394 19.00 -8.84 11.46
CA THR A 394 18.87 -8.46 12.88
C THR A 394 19.70 -9.38 13.77
N LYS A 395 19.56 -10.70 13.62
CA LYS A 395 20.37 -11.67 14.37
C LYS A 395 21.87 -11.50 14.09
N PHE A 396 22.23 -11.28 12.83
CA PHE A 396 23.62 -11.00 12.47
C PHE A 396 24.16 -9.73 13.14
N LEU A 397 23.39 -8.63 13.18
CA LEU A 397 23.80 -7.38 13.81
C LEU A 397 23.96 -7.55 15.32
N ARG A 398 23.09 -8.31 15.98
CA ARG A 398 23.25 -8.65 17.40
C ARG A 398 24.54 -9.45 17.65
N ASP A 399 24.77 -10.51 16.88
CA ASP A 399 26.01 -11.30 16.98
C ASP A 399 27.26 -10.47 16.65
N LEU A 400 27.14 -9.53 15.70
CA LEU A 400 28.21 -8.61 15.32
C LEU A 400 28.63 -7.72 16.50
N VAL A 401 27.68 -7.26 17.31
CA VAL A 401 27.97 -6.49 18.51
C VAL A 401 28.67 -7.38 19.56
N GLU A 402 28.17 -8.58 19.79
CA GLU A 402 28.77 -9.50 20.77
C GLU A 402 30.21 -9.88 20.42
N ILE A 403 30.48 -10.20 19.15
CA ILE A 403 31.85 -10.49 18.71
C ILE A 403 32.72 -9.23 18.70
N ARG A 404 32.14 -8.03 18.55
CA ARG A 404 32.91 -6.77 18.63
C ARG A 404 33.33 -6.43 20.05
N LYS A 405 32.58 -6.87 21.06
CA LYS A 405 32.98 -6.77 22.48
C LYS A 405 34.26 -7.57 22.79
N THR A 406 34.62 -8.56 21.98
CA THR A 406 35.88 -9.34 22.15
C THR A 406 37.11 -8.64 21.55
N GLY A 407 36.93 -7.52 20.84
CA GLY A 407 38.02 -6.71 20.28
C GLY A 407 38.38 -7.01 18.82
N LEU A 408 37.77 -8.00 18.17
CA LEU A 408 37.96 -8.28 16.74
C LEU A 408 37.54 -7.10 15.86
N SER A 409 38.28 -6.71 14.82
CA SER A 409 37.90 -5.58 13.94
C SER A 409 36.53 -5.79 13.25
N PRO A 410 35.77 -4.74 12.89
CA PRO A 410 34.44 -4.87 12.29
C PRO A 410 34.41 -5.77 11.04
N GLU A 411 35.39 -5.62 10.16
CA GLU A 411 35.49 -6.40 8.93
C GLU A 411 35.82 -7.86 9.24
N ARG A 412 36.70 -8.11 10.23
CA ARG A 412 37.05 -9.47 10.63
C ARG A 412 35.87 -10.16 11.32
N SER A 413 35.12 -9.43 12.14
CA SER A 413 33.88 -9.89 12.75
C SER A 413 32.85 -10.32 11.70
N VAL A 414 32.69 -9.55 10.61
CA VAL A 414 31.79 -9.92 9.50
C VAL A 414 32.24 -11.23 8.83
N ILE A 415 33.55 -11.41 8.64
CA ILE A 415 34.12 -12.62 8.02
C ILE A 415 33.90 -13.84 8.91
N GLU A 416 34.17 -13.72 10.21
CA GLU A 416 34.02 -14.80 11.18
C GLU A 416 32.55 -15.26 11.29
N LEU A 417 31.64 -14.30 11.44
CA LEU A 417 30.21 -14.58 11.56
C LEU A 417 29.61 -15.16 10.28
N ALA A 418 30.21 -14.97 9.11
CA ALA A 418 29.68 -15.52 7.87
C ALA A 418 29.62 -17.06 7.82
N GLN A 419 30.28 -17.74 8.75
CA GLN A 419 30.18 -19.20 8.92
C GLN A 419 28.87 -19.62 9.60
N ASN A 420 28.25 -18.73 10.39
CA ASN A 420 27.03 -18.99 11.16
C ASN A 420 25.75 -18.99 10.28
N ASN A 421 24.64 -19.47 10.86
CA ASN A 421 23.35 -19.52 10.19
C ASN A 421 22.42 -18.34 10.58
N TYR A 422 22.18 -17.47 9.61
CA TYR A 422 21.26 -16.33 9.61
C TYR A 422 20.07 -16.49 8.65
N GLY A 423 19.69 -17.74 8.34
CA GLY A 423 18.58 -18.04 7.44
C GLY A 423 18.81 -17.54 6.01
N VAL A 424 17.89 -16.72 5.49
CA VAL A 424 17.94 -16.20 4.11
C VAL A 424 19.17 -15.30 3.91
N PHE A 425 19.60 -14.59 4.95
CA PHE A 425 20.74 -13.67 4.87
C PHE A 425 22.09 -14.40 4.74
N SER A 426 22.22 -15.65 5.21
CA SER A 426 23.47 -16.42 5.21
C SER A 426 24.14 -16.48 3.83
N LYS A 427 23.36 -16.69 2.77
CA LYS A 427 23.88 -16.75 1.38
C LYS A 427 24.48 -15.41 0.94
N HIS A 428 23.87 -14.30 1.35
CA HIS A 428 24.38 -12.97 1.06
C HIS A 428 25.61 -12.67 1.90
N LEU A 429 25.58 -12.97 3.19
CA LEU A 429 26.68 -12.75 4.12
C LEU A 429 27.96 -13.51 3.73
N LYS A 430 27.86 -14.78 3.32
CA LYS A 430 29.01 -15.55 2.79
C LYS A 430 29.66 -14.87 1.58
N ARG A 431 28.86 -14.30 0.69
CA ARG A 431 29.37 -13.53 -0.46
C ARG A 431 30.02 -12.21 -0.01
N VAL A 432 29.46 -11.54 1.00
CA VAL A 432 30.06 -10.33 1.59
C VAL A 432 31.41 -10.65 2.20
N ALA A 433 31.50 -11.67 3.05
CA ALA A 433 32.73 -12.09 3.69
C ALA A 433 33.83 -12.47 2.69
N MET A 434 33.48 -13.23 1.65
CA MET A 434 34.43 -13.56 0.58
C MET A 434 34.95 -12.32 -0.16
N GLN A 435 34.13 -11.30 -0.38
CA GLN A 435 34.57 -10.07 -1.03
C GLN A 435 35.37 -9.16 -0.08
N LEU A 436 35.01 -9.13 1.20
CA LEU A 436 35.78 -8.43 2.24
C LEU A 436 37.16 -9.07 2.43
N SER A 437 37.26 -10.40 2.42
CA SER A 437 38.56 -11.09 2.51
C SER A 437 39.47 -10.82 1.30
N LEU A 438 38.89 -10.40 0.17
CA LEU A 438 39.62 -9.94 -1.02
C LEU A 438 39.97 -8.43 -0.97
N GLY A 439 39.70 -7.75 0.15
CA GLY A 439 40.04 -6.33 0.35
C GLY A 439 39.08 -5.34 -0.33
N ILE A 440 37.90 -5.78 -0.78
CA ILE A 440 36.91 -4.89 -1.39
C ILE A 440 36.18 -4.12 -0.28
N SER A 441 36.04 -2.80 -0.42
CA SER A 441 35.31 -1.94 0.54
C SER A 441 33.86 -2.40 0.75
N LEU A 442 33.38 -2.41 2.00
CA LEU A 442 32.03 -2.83 2.38
C LEU A 442 30.94 -2.07 1.60
N SER A 443 31.10 -0.76 1.40
CA SER A 443 30.15 0.11 0.69
C SER A 443 29.93 -0.32 -0.76
N ARG A 444 31.01 -0.72 -1.45
CA ARG A 444 30.92 -1.25 -2.82
C ARG A 444 30.20 -2.59 -2.87
N ILE A 445 30.49 -3.48 -1.91
CA ILE A 445 29.87 -4.81 -1.80
C ILE A 445 28.35 -4.68 -1.55
N ILE A 446 27.98 -3.90 -0.53
CA ILE A 446 26.59 -3.69 -0.12
C ILE A 446 25.78 -2.95 -1.21
N SER A 447 26.39 -1.97 -1.87
CA SER A 447 25.79 -1.31 -3.04
C SER A 447 25.45 -2.30 -4.17
N GLY A 448 26.28 -3.33 -4.38
CA GLY A 448 26.01 -4.41 -5.32
C GLY A 448 24.88 -5.35 -4.86
N LEU A 449 24.73 -5.55 -3.55
CA LEU A 449 23.67 -6.35 -2.95
C LEU A 449 22.30 -5.67 -3.01
N PHE A 450 22.21 -4.35 -3.07
CA PHE A 450 20.92 -3.64 -3.22
C PHE A 450 20.15 -4.00 -4.49
N LYS A 451 20.82 -4.56 -5.52
CA LYS A 451 20.14 -5.11 -6.71
C LYS A 451 19.47 -6.46 -6.45
N LYS A 452 19.89 -7.18 -5.40
CA LYS A 452 19.42 -8.53 -5.05
C LYS A 452 18.48 -8.52 -3.85
N ILE A 453 18.69 -7.59 -2.93
CA ILE A 453 17.86 -7.41 -1.73
C ILE A 453 16.81 -6.35 -2.04
N ILE A 454 15.59 -6.80 -2.31
CA ILE A 454 14.47 -5.94 -2.69
C ILE A 454 13.85 -5.30 -1.45
N VAL A 455 13.79 -6.04 -0.34
CA VAL A 455 13.21 -5.59 0.94
C VAL A 455 13.89 -4.28 1.39
N TRP A 456 13.09 -3.22 1.51
CA TRP A 456 13.60 -1.88 1.77
C TRP A 456 14.25 -1.74 3.16
N ARG A 457 13.64 -2.28 4.21
CA ARG A 457 14.17 -2.28 5.59
C ARG A 457 15.53 -2.96 5.68
N ALA A 458 15.73 -4.07 4.96
CA ALA A 458 17.01 -4.75 4.86
C ALA A 458 18.10 -3.87 4.21
N ARG A 459 17.74 -3.13 3.14
CA ARG A 459 18.67 -2.17 2.50
C ARG A 459 19.05 -1.04 3.47
N VAL A 460 18.10 -0.55 4.25
CA VAL A 460 18.34 0.47 5.29
C VAL A 460 19.34 -0.02 6.34
N LEU A 461 19.10 -1.20 6.93
CA LEU A 461 19.98 -1.77 7.96
C LEU A 461 21.40 -2.00 7.44
N LEU A 462 21.54 -2.56 6.24
CA LEU A 462 22.85 -2.79 5.62
C LEU A 462 23.55 -1.48 5.26
N TYR A 463 22.79 -0.46 4.83
CA TYR A 463 23.34 0.88 4.57
C TYR A 463 23.87 1.52 5.85
N MET A 464 23.08 1.49 6.94
CA MET A 464 23.48 2.00 8.25
C MET A 464 24.73 1.26 8.78
N LEU A 465 24.76 -0.07 8.66
CA LEU A 465 25.92 -0.88 9.03
C LEU A 465 27.19 -0.45 8.30
N THR A 466 27.07 -0.25 6.98
CA THR A 466 28.20 0.12 6.14
C THR A 466 28.78 1.46 6.59
N ASP A 467 27.94 2.47 6.74
CA ASP A 467 28.40 3.79 7.15
C ASP A 467 28.87 3.81 8.62
N ALA A 468 28.26 3.02 9.51
CA ALA A 468 28.72 2.88 10.89
C ALA A 468 30.15 2.30 10.96
N ILE A 469 30.48 1.36 10.08
CA ILE A 469 31.82 0.76 10.01
C ILE A 469 32.81 1.69 9.30
N GLU A 470 32.51 2.17 8.09
CA GLU A 470 33.45 2.93 7.27
C GLU A 470 33.71 4.36 7.80
N VAL A 471 32.73 4.95 8.49
CA VAL A 471 32.83 6.34 8.98
C VAL A 471 33.06 6.38 10.48
N GLY A 472 32.28 5.60 11.21
CA GLY A 472 32.34 5.54 12.66
C GLY A 472 33.32 4.52 13.21
N GLY A 473 34.09 3.84 12.36
CA GLY A 473 35.04 2.80 12.78
C GLY A 473 34.39 1.57 13.42
N GLY A 474 33.06 1.45 13.34
CA GLY A 474 32.29 0.36 13.94
C GLY A 474 32.50 0.27 15.46
N THR A 475 32.40 1.39 16.18
CA THR A 475 32.45 1.38 17.66
C THR A 475 31.34 0.50 18.24
N ILE A 476 31.59 -0.08 19.41
CA ILE A 476 30.64 -0.98 20.08
C ILE A 476 29.31 -0.26 20.33
N GLU A 477 29.34 1.00 20.78
CA GLU A 477 28.14 1.80 21.04
C GLU A 477 27.30 2.05 19.77
N ASN A 478 27.95 2.38 18.64
CA ASN A 478 27.23 2.61 17.38
C ASN A 478 26.61 1.34 16.84
N LEU A 479 27.32 0.20 16.97
CA LEU A 479 26.80 -1.10 16.56
C LEU A 479 25.68 -1.58 17.50
N GLU A 480 25.77 -1.33 18.81
CA GLU A 480 24.71 -1.64 19.78
C GLU A 480 23.44 -0.84 19.47
N ASN A 481 23.57 0.47 19.19
CA ASN A 481 22.44 1.29 18.75
C ASN A 481 21.84 0.76 17.44
N LEU A 482 22.67 0.37 16.47
CA LEU A 482 22.22 -0.22 15.21
C LEU A 482 21.49 -1.57 15.41
N ALA A 483 22.02 -2.45 16.26
CA ALA A 483 21.40 -3.72 16.59
C ALA A 483 20.04 -3.51 17.28
N TRP A 484 19.97 -2.57 18.24
CA TRP A 484 18.71 -2.17 18.86
C TRP A 484 17.70 -1.66 17.83
N PHE A 485 18.12 -0.83 16.87
CA PHE A 485 17.24 -0.39 15.79
C PHE A 485 16.76 -1.57 14.95
N ALA A 486 17.65 -2.47 14.55
CA ALA A 486 17.29 -3.67 13.79
C ALA A 486 16.27 -4.56 14.50
N GLU A 487 16.40 -4.73 15.82
CA GLU A 487 15.43 -5.45 16.64
C GLU A 487 14.07 -4.75 16.67
N ASN A 488 14.02 -3.42 16.74
CA ASN A 488 12.76 -2.69 16.65
C ASN A 488 12.14 -2.80 15.24
N VAL A 489 12.95 -2.79 14.18
CA VAL A 489 12.45 -3.02 12.81
C VAL A 489 11.83 -4.41 12.69
N ASP A 490 12.47 -5.44 13.24
CA ASP A 490 11.99 -6.82 13.25
C ASP A 490 10.74 -6.98 14.11
N ALA A 491 10.70 -6.37 15.29
CA ALA A 491 9.52 -6.34 16.17
C ALA A 491 8.31 -5.69 15.47
N ILE A 492 8.51 -4.63 14.68
CA ILE A 492 7.43 -4.02 13.88
C ILE A 492 6.90 -5.00 12.83
N GLU A 493 7.77 -5.78 12.17
CA GLU A 493 7.34 -6.77 11.20
C GLU A 493 6.61 -7.95 11.86
N GLU A 494 7.11 -8.41 13.01
CA GLU A 494 6.49 -9.47 13.78
C GLU A 494 5.12 -9.06 14.32
N GLU A 495 5.00 -7.86 14.89
CA GLU A 495 3.74 -7.31 15.36
C GLU A 495 2.75 -7.19 14.21
N LYS A 496 3.16 -6.55 13.09
CA LYS A 496 2.32 -6.47 11.88
C LYS A 496 1.82 -7.86 11.47
N LYS A 497 2.69 -8.87 11.44
CA LYS A 497 2.30 -10.24 11.07
C LYS A 497 1.31 -10.84 12.06
N LYS A 498 1.52 -10.66 13.37
CA LYS A 498 0.63 -11.17 14.42
C LYS A 498 -0.74 -10.51 14.33
N SER A 499 -0.79 -9.19 14.28
CA SER A 499 -2.05 -8.45 14.25
C SER A 499 -2.82 -8.70 12.95
N LEU A 500 -2.15 -8.81 11.80
CA LEU A 500 -2.81 -9.12 10.52
C LEU A 500 -3.25 -10.59 10.39
N ARG A 501 -2.58 -11.54 11.05
CA ARG A 501 -2.93 -12.97 10.92
C ARG A 501 -4.35 -13.26 11.40
N THR A 502 -4.76 -12.66 12.50
CA THR A 502 -6.14 -12.79 13.01
C THR A 502 -7.15 -12.25 12.00
N LEU A 503 -6.85 -11.09 11.40
CA LEU A 503 -7.69 -10.45 10.40
C LEU A 503 -7.82 -11.26 9.11
N LEU A 504 -6.83 -12.09 8.77
CA LEU A 504 -6.92 -12.98 7.61
C LEU A 504 -7.88 -14.15 7.85
N ILE A 505 -7.97 -14.70 9.07
CA ILE A 505 -8.74 -15.93 9.34
C ILE A 505 -10.23 -15.62 9.51
N VAL A 506 -10.55 -14.52 10.19
CA VAL A 506 -11.92 -14.16 10.60
C VAL A 506 -12.92 -14.12 9.43
N PRO A 507 -12.62 -13.50 8.27
CA PRO A 507 -13.54 -13.50 7.12
C PRO A 507 -13.86 -14.89 6.55
N TYR A 508 -12.89 -15.82 6.55
CA TYR A 508 -13.12 -17.19 6.08
C TYR A 508 -14.04 -17.96 7.02
N VAL A 509 -13.85 -17.78 8.33
CA VAL A 509 -14.74 -18.38 9.34
C VAL A 509 -16.17 -17.84 9.15
N GLY A 510 -16.31 -16.52 8.98
CA GLY A 510 -17.60 -15.90 8.68
C GLY A 510 -18.26 -16.48 7.42
N ALA A 511 -17.53 -16.59 6.32
CA ALA A 511 -18.04 -17.16 5.08
C ALA A 511 -18.48 -18.64 5.24
N ILE A 512 -17.69 -19.45 5.96
CA ILE A 512 -18.05 -20.85 6.26
C ILE A 512 -19.34 -20.91 7.07
N ILE A 513 -19.49 -20.05 8.09
CA ILE A 513 -20.72 -19.96 8.90
C ILE A 513 -21.91 -19.61 8.02
N VAL A 514 -21.81 -18.60 7.14
CA VAL A 514 -22.89 -18.25 6.19
C VAL A 514 -23.29 -19.46 5.36
N ILE A 515 -22.31 -20.13 4.75
CA ILE A 515 -22.56 -21.27 3.87
C ILE A 515 -23.28 -22.38 4.64
N ILE A 516 -22.78 -22.75 5.82
CA ILE A 516 -23.39 -23.76 6.67
C ILE A 516 -24.81 -23.35 7.07
N THR A 517 -25.03 -22.11 7.50
CA THR A 517 -26.35 -21.62 7.90
C THR A 517 -27.33 -21.65 6.74
N ILE A 518 -26.95 -21.18 5.56
CA ILE A 518 -27.81 -21.21 4.37
C ILE A 518 -28.14 -22.66 3.98
N ILE A 519 -27.17 -23.56 4.00
CA ILE A 519 -27.39 -24.98 3.69
C ILE A 519 -28.33 -25.63 4.70
N LEU A 520 -28.11 -25.42 6.00
CA LEU A 520 -28.98 -25.94 7.06
C LEU A 520 -30.40 -25.39 6.91
N LEU A 521 -30.54 -24.10 6.62
CA LEU A 521 -31.83 -23.45 6.49
C LEU A 521 -32.59 -23.92 5.24
N ALA A 522 -31.88 -24.11 4.12
CA ALA A 522 -32.44 -24.70 2.92
C ALA A 522 -32.87 -26.17 3.14
N SER A 523 -32.06 -26.96 3.84
CA SER A 523 -32.38 -28.36 4.19
C SER A 523 -33.60 -28.44 5.11
N PHE A 524 -33.65 -27.61 6.16
CA PHE A 524 -34.75 -27.56 7.11
C PHE A 524 -36.06 -27.14 6.44
N LEU A 525 -36.07 -26.05 5.66
CA LEU A 525 -37.27 -25.62 4.94
C LEU A 525 -37.67 -26.62 3.85
N GLY A 526 -36.71 -27.25 3.18
CA GLY A 526 -36.98 -28.34 2.25
C GLY A 526 -37.70 -29.52 2.91
N SER A 527 -37.39 -29.81 4.17
CA SER A 527 -38.09 -30.86 4.94
C SER A 527 -39.49 -30.46 5.42
N LEU A 528 -39.80 -29.16 5.48
CA LEU A 528 -41.11 -28.64 5.88
C LEU A 528 -42.11 -28.54 4.72
N VAL A 529 -41.65 -28.56 3.46
CA VAL A 529 -42.50 -28.45 2.26
C VAL A 529 -43.09 -29.81 1.84
N ILE A 530 -43.42 -30.67 2.82
CA ILE A 530 -44.14 -31.93 2.60
C ILE A 530 -45.63 -31.72 2.87
#